data_AF-A0A382SAI0-F1
#
_entry.id   AF-A0A382SAI0-F1
#
_cell.length_a   1.000
_cell.length_b   1.000
_cell.length_c   1.000
_cell.angle_alpha   90.00
_cell.angle_beta   90.00
_cell.angle_gamma   90.00
#
_symmetry.space_group_name_H-M   'P 1'
#
loop_
_entity.id
_entity.type
_entity.pdbx_description
1 polymer ?
#
loop_
_entity_poly.entity_id
_entity_poly.type
_entity_poly.pdbx_seq_one_letter_code
_entity_poly.pdbx_strand_id
1 'polypeptide(L)'
;VSSVTGDGIEALKTELAVRLAQTPPPRDLGKPRLSVDRVFTLKGIGTVVTGTLNDGVLKKGQHVVLQPGARKARVRSLQSHNHEIDTAPPGARTAVSLTDASRESTTRGATLTLPNLGEAAKTVDVWLERSKNSPRRTMKNNSLFRVHHGSGNEPARLVLLEGKEVAVGDHALAQFRFEHPVYVLAGDRLVIRDWSETVTLAGGLVIDPQSRRRGFRAEAQRELLERCTTSSCPTVWMSAFLKRDGAVKRDELLRQSRFGERDMESALESDEDVLALGDWVVDAERWQQAHDEAAAMIDAEHKAHPERPGVAL
;
A
#
# COMPACT_ATOMS: atom_id res chain seq x y z
N VAL A 1 15.16 34.98 -5.27
CA VAL A 1 14.36 35.45 -4.12
C VAL A 1 15.27 35.71 -2.95
N SER A 2 15.10 36.83 -2.26
CA SER A 2 15.80 37.18 -1.02
C SER A 2 14.77 37.32 0.09
N SER A 3 14.89 36.49 1.14
CA SER A 3 13.98 36.56 2.30
C SER A 3 14.28 37.75 3.20
N VAL A 4 15.49 38.30 3.14
CA VAL A 4 15.93 39.42 4.00
C VAL A 4 15.51 40.77 3.39
N THR A 5 15.70 40.94 2.09
CA THR A 5 15.36 42.20 1.39
C THR A 5 13.94 42.22 0.86
N GLY A 6 13.27 41.07 0.77
CA GLY A 6 11.93 40.94 0.18
C GLY A 6 11.93 40.78 -1.34
N ASP A 7 13.10 40.87 -1.98
CA ASP A 7 13.20 40.84 -3.44
C ASP A 7 12.72 39.52 -4.03
N GLY A 8 11.75 39.63 -4.94
CA GLY A 8 11.15 38.50 -5.65
C GLY A 8 10.15 37.69 -4.83
N ILE A 9 9.82 38.07 -3.59
CA ILE A 9 8.81 37.35 -2.80
C ILE A 9 7.44 37.39 -3.48
N GLU A 10 7.05 38.53 -4.02
CA GLU A 10 5.76 38.66 -4.72
C GLU A 10 5.72 37.82 -6.01
N ALA A 11 6.82 37.77 -6.76
CA ALA A 11 6.94 36.91 -7.92
C ALA A 11 6.83 35.42 -7.52
N LEU A 12 7.47 35.01 -6.41
CA LEU A 12 7.37 33.66 -5.89
C LEU A 12 5.95 33.31 -5.44
N LYS A 13 5.27 34.21 -4.71
CA LYS A 13 3.86 34.00 -4.30
C LYS A 13 2.96 33.81 -5.51
N THR A 14 3.15 34.63 -6.54
CA THR A 14 2.37 34.56 -7.79
C THR A 14 2.58 33.22 -8.47
N GLU A 15 3.84 32.80 -8.64
CA GLU A 15 4.15 31.50 -9.26
C GLU A 15 3.59 30.33 -8.44
N LEU A 16 3.70 30.37 -7.10
CA LEU A 16 3.12 29.35 -6.23
C LEU A 16 1.59 29.27 -6.39
N ALA A 17 0.89 30.41 -6.47
CA ALA A 17 -0.55 30.46 -6.68
C ALA A 17 -0.95 29.85 -8.04
N VAL A 18 -0.22 30.18 -9.11
CA VAL A 18 -0.46 29.62 -10.45
C VAL A 18 -0.25 28.11 -10.46
N ARG A 19 0.86 27.62 -9.87
CA ARG A 19 1.15 26.18 -9.81
C ARG A 19 0.13 25.43 -8.97
N LEU A 20 -0.29 26.00 -7.84
CA LEU A 20 -1.29 25.40 -6.98
C LEU A 20 -2.65 25.30 -7.68
N ALA A 21 -3.06 26.34 -8.42
CA ALA A 21 -4.31 26.33 -9.18
C ALA A 21 -4.33 25.27 -10.30
N GLN A 22 -3.17 24.89 -10.83
CA GLN A 22 -3.03 23.86 -11.87
C GLN A 22 -2.82 22.44 -11.28
N THR A 23 -2.61 22.32 -9.98
CA THR A 23 -2.35 21.02 -9.34
C THR A 23 -3.68 20.33 -9.03
N PRO A 24 -3.88 19.07 -9.46
CA PRO A 24 -5.07 18.31 -9.11
C PRO A 24 -5.23 18.21 -7.59
N PRO A 25 -6.48 18.20 -7.07
CA PRO A 25 -6.71 18.02 -5.64
C PRO A 25 -6.14 16.66 -5.17
N PRO A 26 -5.77 16.55 -3.88
CA PRO A 26 -5.39 15.27 -3.29
C PRO A 26 -6.47 14.22 -3.53
N ARG A 27 -6.04 13.01 -3.90
CA ARG A 27 -6.95 11.88 -4.13
C ARG A 27 -7.60 11.45 -2.81
N ASP A 28 -8.86 11.07 -2.88
CA ASP A 28 -9.60 10.40 -1.82
C ASP A 28 -9.96 8.99 -2.30
N LEU A 29 -9.30 7.98 -1.73
CA LEU A 29 -9.54 6.58 -2.05
C LEU A 29 -10.42 5.90 -1.00
N GLY A 30 -10.94 6.64 -0.01
CA GLY A 30 -11.64 6.06 1.15
C GLY A 30 -10.70 5.31 2.12
N LYS A 31 -9.38 5.49 2.00
CA LYS A 31 -8.34 4.78 2.75
C LYS A 31 -7.47 5.75 3.53
N PRO A 32 -7.99 6.42 4.58
CA PRO A 32 -7.24 7.46 5.28
C PRO A 32 -6.00 6.89 5.97
N ARG A 33 -4.84 7.43 5.61
CA ARG A 33 -3.54 7.03 6.18
C ARG A 33 -2.76 8.26 6.61
N LEU A 34 -2.55 8.43 7.91
CA LEU A 34 -1.74 9.50 8.45
C LEU A 34 -0.37 8.97 8.86
N SER A 35 0.68 9.44 8.17
CA SER A 35 2.08 9.10 8.49
C SER A 35 2.55 9.90 9.70
N VAL A 36 2.75 9.25 10.84
CA VAL A 36 3.05 9.89 12.12
C VAL A 36 4.49 10.42 12.13
N ASP A 37 4.66 11.73 12.11
CA ASP A 37 5.96 12.39 12.10
C ASP A 37 6.41 12.88 13.49
N ARG A 38 5.47 13.20 14.38
CA ARG A 38 5.73 13.55 15.79
C ARG A 38 4.67 12.95 16.70
N VAL A 39 5.09 12.63 17.91
CA VAL A 39 4.25 12.11 18.99
C VAL A 39 4.57 12.88 20.26
N PHE A 40 3.54 13.40 20.91
CA PHE A 40 3.69 14.09 22.19
C PHE A 40 2.48 13.80 23.08
N THR A 41 2.64 14.00 24.38
CA THR A 41 1.57 13.84 25.36
C THR A 41 1.29 15.18 26.01
N LEU A 42 0.03 15.58 25.99
CA LEU A 42 -0.44 16.80 26.65
C LEU A 42 -1.28 16.43 27.87
N LYS A 43 -1.00 17.07 29.01
CA LYS A 43 -1.70 16.84 30.27
C LYS A 43 -3.21 17.10 30.08
N GLY A 44 -4.05 16.13 30.41
CA GLY A 44 -5.51 16.20 30.26
C GLY A 44 -6.07 15.89 28.86
N ILE A 45 -5.23 15.98 27.82
CA ILE A 45 -5.62 15.69 26.42
C ILE A 45 -5.28 14.24 26.06
N GLY A 46 -4.11 13.75 26.50
CA GLY A 46 -3.61 12.41 26.18
C GLY A 46 -2.52 12.44 25.11
N THR A 47 -2.37 11.33 24.40
CA THR A 47 -1.40 11.19 23.30
C THR A 47 -1.92 11.94 22.07
N VAL A 48 -1.06 12.78 21.50
CA VAL A 48 -1.32 13.50 20.26
C VAL A 48 -0.26 13.09 19.24
N VAL A 49 -0.72 12.69 18.05
CA VAL A 49 0.14 12.40 16.90
C VAL A 49 -0.04 13.46 15.85
N THR A 50 1.03 13.86 15.16
CA THR A 50 0.94 14.72 13.98
C THR A 50 1.44 13.99 12.75
N GLY A 51 0.88 14.33 11.60
CA GLY A 51 1.30 13.77 10.33
C GLY A 51 0.55 14.41 9.16
N THR A 52 0.93 14.00 7.96
CA THR A 52 0.16 14.31 6.75
C THR A 52 -0.81 13.17 6.48
N LEU A 53 -2.09 13.50 6.31
CA LEU A 53 -3.14 12.55 5.97
C LEU A 53 -3.17 12.34 4.46
N ASN A 54 -3.17 11.09 4.01
CA ASN A 54 -3.26 10.70 2.61
C ASN A 54 -4.49 9.81 2.37
N ASP A 55 -4.94 9.76 1.12
CA ASP A 55 -5.84 8.74 0.53
C ASP A 55 -7.21 8.55 1.20
N GLY A 56 -7.59 9.44 2.10
CA GLY A 56 -8.93 9.44 2.67
C GLY A 56 -9.13 10.51 3.73
N VAL A 57 -10.33 10.48 4.29
CA VAL A 57 -10.80 11.44 5.29
C VAL A 57 -10.78 10.81 6.69
N LEU A 58 -10.28 11.54 7.68
CA LEU A 58 -10.42 11.19 9.10
C LEU A 58 -11.46 12.07 9.78
N LYS A 59 -12.29 11.46 10.63
CA LYS A 59 -13.36 12.16 11.36
C LYS A 59 -13.16 12.07 12.87
N LYS A 60 -13.59 13.11 13.58
CA LYS A 60 -13.67 13.10 15.04
C LYS A 60 -14.57 11.96 15.51
N GLY A 61 -14.15 11.26 16.56
CA GLY A 61 -14.84 10.10 17.12
C GLY A 61 -14.60 8.77 16.40
N GLN A 62 -13.90 8.76 15.27
CA GLN A 62 -13.68 7.56 14.48
C GLN A 62 -12.76 6.56 15.20
N HIS A 63 -13.06 5.26 15.06
CA HIS A 63 -12.17 4.19 15.48
C HIS A 63 -11.03 4.03 14.48
N VAL A 64 -9.82 3.96 15.00
CA VAL A 64 -8.59 3.94 14.21
C VAL A 64 -7.62 2.92 14.80
N VAL A 65 -6.64 2.53 14.01
CA VAL A 65 -5.53 1.69 14.45
C VAL A 65 -4.20 2.35 14.13
N LEU A 66 -3.22 2.16 15.01
CA LEU A 66 -1.82 2.47 14.75
C LEU A 66 -1.11 1.23 14.22
N GLN A 67 -0.59 1.33 13.00
CA GLN A 67 0.26 0.34 12.37
C GLN A 67 1.74 0.78 12.41
N PRO A 68 2.70 -0.16 12.47
CA PRO A 68 2.51 -1.60 12.66
C PRO A 68 2.06 -1.95 14.10
N GLY A 69 1.34 -3.07 14.24
CA GLY A 69 0.90 -3.64 15.52
C GLY A 69 -0.60 -3.53 15.81
N ALA A 70 -1.39 -3.01 14.86
CA ALA A 70 -2.86 -2.95 14.92
C ALA A 70 -3.44 -2.43 16.24
N ARG A 71 -2.75 -1.49 16.89
CA ARG A 71 -3.18 -0.96 18.20
C ARG A 71 -4.40 -0.08 18.02
N LYS A 72 -5.51 -0.50 18.62
CA LYS A 72 -6.78 0.22 18.56
C LYS A 72 -6.68 1.53 19.34
N ALA A 73 -7.26 2.58 18.75
CA ALA A 73 -7.41 3.88 19.36
C ALA A 73 -8.69 4.55 18.84
N ARG A 74 -9.04 5.69 19.44
CA ARG A 74 -10.16 6.51 18.98
C ARG A 74 -9.74 7.96 18.80
N VAL A 75 -10.17 8.57 17.70
CA VAL A 75 -9.95 10.00 17.45
C VAL A 75 -10.79 10.81 18.43
N ARG A 76 -10.14 11.49 19.38
CA ARG A 76 -10.80 12.38 20.35
C ARG A 76 -11.08 13.75 19.75
N SER A 77 -10.09 14.32 19.09
CA SER A 77 -10.17 15.60 18.39
C SER A 77 -9.15 15.65 17.25
N LEU A 78 -9.42 16.51 16.27
CA LEU A 78 -8.56 16.78 15.13
C LEU A 78 -8.24 18.27 15.11
N GLN A 79 -7.01 18.63 14.76
CA GLN A 79 -6.61 20.01 14.55
C GLN A 79 -5.76 20.14 13.29
N SER A 80 -5.95 21.24 12.55
CA SER A 80 -5.13 21.62 11.42
C SER A 80 -4.84 23.12 11.49
N HIS A 81 -3.59 23.53 11.24
CA HIS A 81 -3.16 24.93 11.33
C HIS A 81 -3.64 25.65 12.62
N ASN A 82 -3.53 25.00 13.79
CA ASN A 82 -3.97 25.50 15.11
C ASN A 82 -5.48 25.72 15.28
N HIS A 83 -6.32 25.18 14.39
CA HIS A 83 -7.78 25.23 14.51
C HIS A 83 -8.34 23.82 14.71
N GLU A 84 -9.35 23.69 15.57
CA GLU A 84 -10.10 22.42 15.73
C GLU A 84 -11.00 22.20 14.51
N ILE A 85 -11.01 20.96 14.01
CA ILE A 85 -11.81 20.54 12.87
C ILE A 85 -12.53 19.24 13.21
N ASP A 86 -13.71 19.02 12.64
CA ASP A 86 -14.44 17.75 12.80
C ASP A 86 -14.00 16.70 11.79
N THR A 87 -13.48 17.15 10.65
CA THR A 87 -13.10 16.31 9.51
C THR A 87 -11.79 16.79 8.91
N ALA A 88 -10.82 15.90 8.77
CA ALA A 88 -9.52 16.16 8.14
C ALA A 88 -9.52 15.57 6.72
N PRO A 89 -9.34 16.40 5.66
CA PRO A 89 -9.27 15.94 4.28
C PRO A 89 -7.87 15.39 3.93
N PRO A 90 -7.73 14.60 2.84
CA PRO A 90 -6.44 14.18 2.33
C PRO A 90 -5.57 15.38 1.93
N GLY A 91 -4.26 15.25 2.10
CA GLY A 91 -3.26 16.32 1.94
C GLY A 91 -3.08 17.21 3.16
N ALA A 92 -3.98 17.19 4.15
CA ALA A 92 -3.89 18.05 5.32
C ALA A 92 -2.85 17.56 6.34
N ARG A 93 -2.02 18.48 6.83
CA ARG A 93 -1.19 18.23 8.03
C ARG A 93 -2.09 18.31 9.27
N THR A 94 -2.33 17.17 9.89
CA THR A 94 -3.33 17.02 10.96
C THR A 94 -2.67 16.58 12.26
N ALA A 95 -3.04 17.24 13.36
CA ALA A 95 -2.80 16.77 14.71
C ALA A 95 -4.03 15.98 15.19
N VAL A 96 -3.82 14.75 15.66
CA VAL A 96 -4.87 13.84 16.09
C VAL A 96 -4.66 13.52 17.55
N SER A 97 -5.61 13.91 18.40
CA SER A 97 -5.65 13.46 19.79
C SER A 97 -6.27 12.06 19.83
N LEU A 98 -5.56 11.10 20.42
CA LEU A 98 -5.97 9.71 20.51
C LEU A 98 -6.37 9.36 21.95
N THR A 99 -7.49 8.67 22.08
CA THR A 99 -7.88 7.97 23.31
C THR A 99 -7.33 6.53 23.24
N ASP A 100 -6.97 5.97 24.39
CA ASP A 100 -6.51 4.58 24.55
C ASP A 100 -5.17 4.23 23.86
N ALA A 101 -4.44 5.23 23.35
CA ALA A 101 -3.08 5.05 22.84
C ALA A 101 -2.06 5.56 23.87
N SER A 102 -1.18 4.69 24.39
CA SER A 102 -0.04 5.12 25.20
C SER A 102 1.06 5.70 24.32
N ARG A 103 1.77 6.73 24.81
CA ARG A 103 2.92 7.32 24.11
C ARG A 103 4.02 6.29 23.83
N GLU A 104 4.31 5.44 24.81
CA GLU A 104 5.32 4.37 24.69
C GLU A 104 5.03 3.41 23.55
N SER A 105 3.75 3.23 23.24
CA SER A 105 3.32 2.40 22.12
C SER A 105 3.31 3.13 20.78
N THR A 106 3.53 4.45 20.72
CA THR A 106 3.40 5.21 19.48
C THR A 106 4.70 5.93 19.13
N THR A 107 5.29 5.55 18.00
CA THR A 107 6.56 6.08 17.53
C THR A 107 6.42 6.78 16.19
N ARG A 108 7.39 7.64 15.88
CA ARG A 108 7.56 8.18 14.52
C ARG A 108 7.72 7.02 13.53
N GLY A 109 7.09 7.14 12.37
CA GLY A 109 7.07 6.10 11.34
C GLY A 109 5.86 5.17 11.42
N ALA A 110 5.08 5.23 12.50
CA ALA A 110 3.78 4.58 12.55
C ALA A 110 2.79 5.24 11.57
N THR A 111 1.79 4.47 11.14
CA THR A 111 0.68 4.95 10.32
C THR A 111 -0.62 4.82 11.09
N LEU A 112 -1.36 5.92 11.24
CA LEU A 112 -2.72 5.90 11.76
C LEU A 112 -3.68 5.67 10.58
N THR A 113 -4.50 4.63 10.67
CA THR A 113 -5.41 4.19 9.59
C THR A 113 -6.68 3.58 10.16
N LEU A 114 -7.61 3.13 9.31
CA LEU A 114 -8.81 2.39 9.74
C LEU A 114 -8.47 0.92 10.05
N PRO A 115 -9.20 0.28 10.99
CA PRO A 115 -8.93 -1.11 11.39
C PRO A 115 -9.03 -2.13 10.25
N ASN A 116 -9.82 -1.81 9.22
CA ASN A 116 -10.14 -2.69 8.11
C ASN A 116 -9.32 -2.36 6.86
N LEU A 117 -8.14 -1.75 6.94
CA LEU A 117 -7.33 -1.40 5.75
C LEU A 117 -6.06 -2.25 5.61
N GLY A 118 -6.12 -3.48 6.12
CA GLY A 118 -5.03 -4.44 6.04
C GLY A 118 -4.03 -4.35 7.19
N GLU A 119 -3.00 -5.18 7.10
CA GLU A 119 -1.99 -5.38 8.15
C GLU A 119 -0.60 -5.03 7.65
N ALA A 120 0.32 -4.84 8.59
CA ALA A 120 1.72 -4.62 8.27
C ALA A 120 2.39 -5.93 7.85
N ALA A 121 3.23 -5.88 6.81
CA ALA A 121 3.92 -7.04 6.26
C ALA A 121 5.44 -6.92 6.43
N LYS A 122 6.12 -8.07 6.51
CA LYS A 122 7.59 -8.15 6.48
C LYS A 122 8.15 -8.35 5.08
N THR A 123 7.30 -8.60 4.10
CA THR A 123 7.71 -8.95 2.75
C THR A 123 6.81 -8.23 1.77
N VAL A 124 7.43 -7.44 0.90
CA VAL A 124 6.76 -6.53 -0.03
C VAL A 124 7.44 -6.65 -1.37
N ASP A 125 6.68 -6.84 -2.43
CA ASP A 125 7.22 -6.84 -3.79
C ASP A 125 7.05 -5.47 -4.43
N VAL A 126 8.11 -5.05 -5.09
CA VAL A 126 8.30 -3.70 -5.58
C VAL A 126 8.89 -3.70 -6.98
N TRP A 127 8.55 -2.66 -7.73
CA TRP A 127 9.34 -2.25 -8.88
C TRP A 127 10.35 -1.21 -8.44
N LEU A 128 11.62 -1.48 -8.66
CA LEU A 128 12.73 -0.60 -8.34
C LEU A 128 13.16 0.17 -9.56
N GLU A 129 13.43 1.45 -9.36
CA GLU A 129 13.98 2.33 -10.38
C GLU A 129 15.21 3.03 -9.82
N ARG A 130 16.34 2.89 -10.52
CA ARG A 130 17.58 3.55 -10.15
C ARG A 130 17.89 4.68 -11.11
N SER A 131 17.86 5.92 -10.62
CA SER A 131 18.15 7.11 -11.44
C SER A 131 19.55 7.07 -12.05
N LYS A 132 19.71 7.63 -13.25
CA LYS A 132 21.01 7.83 -13.92
C LYS A 132 21.95 8.74 -13.12
N ASN A 133 21.41 9.61 -12.28
CA ASN A 133 22.16 10.51 -11.40
C ASN A 133 22.49 9.86 -10.03
N SER A 134 22.11 8.61 -9.83
CA SER A 134 22.42 7.88 -8.60
C SER A 134 23.94 7.73 -8.45
N PRO A 135 24.48 7.81 -7.21
CA PRO A 135 25.86 7.46 -6.94
C PRO A 135 26.17 6.04 -7.41
N ARG A 136 27.42 5.78 -7.84
CA ARG A 136 27.88 4.49 -8.37
C ARG A 136 28.04 3.38 -7.30
N ARG A 137 27.49 3.57 -6.09
CA ARG A 137 27.50 2.54 -5.03
C ARG A 137 26.72 1.32 -5.50
N THR A 138 27.23 0.12 -5.24
CA THR A 138 26.59 -1.11 -5.75
C THR A 138 25.29 -1.41 -5.00
N MET A 139 24.27 -1.85 -5.74
CA MET A 139 22.98 -2.27 -5.19
C MET A 139 22.79 -3.75 -5.50
N LYS A 140 23.46 -4.59 -4.70
CA LYS A 140 23.56 -6.04 -4.93
C LYS A 140 22.37 -6.79 -4.33
N ASN A 141 22.03 -7.90 -4.97
CA ASN A 141 21.07 -8.87 -4.46
C ASN A 141 21.51 -9.38 -3.06
N ASN A 142 20.54 -9.67 -2.20
CA ASN A 142 20.70 -10.07 -0.80
C ASN A 142 21.44 -9.06 0.09
N SER A 143 21.65 -7.82 -0.33
CA SER A 143 22.25 -6.78 0.51
C SER A 143 21.20 -6.05 1.36
N LEU A 144 21.65 -5.44 2.45
CA LEU A 144 20.79 -4.71 3.39
C LEU A 144 20.76 -3.22 3.05
N PHE A 145 19.57 -2.64 3.01
CA PHE A 145 19.33 -1.23 2.68
C PHE A 145 18.39 -0.59 3.70
N ARG A 146 18.40 0.75 3.71
CA ARG A 146 17.45 1.55 4.48
C ARG A 146 16.31 1.96 3.56
N VAL A 147 15.11 1.48 3.84
CA VAL A 147 13.91 1.77 3.04
C VAL A 147 13.07 2.78 3.81
N HIS A 148 12.84 3.94 3.19
CA HIS A 148 12.05 5.02 3.75
C HIS A 148 10.66 4.99 3.14
N HIS A 149 9.65 5.05 4.00
CA HIS A 149 8.24 5.14 3.65
C HIS A 149 7.53 6.04 4.67
N GLY A 150 6.68 6.93 4.17
CA GLY A 150 6.02 7.95 5.00
C GLY A 150 7.03 8.74 5.84
N SER A 151 6.90 8.66 7.16
CA SER A 151 7.78 9.30 8.14
C SER A 151 8.80 8.35 8.80
N GLY A 152 8.78 7.07 8.42
CA GLY A 152 9.60 6.00 8.98
C GLY A 152 10.77 5.60 8.06
N ASN A 153 11.67 4.80 8.62
CA ASN A 153 12.67 4.05 7.87
C ASN A 153 12.83 2.69 8.52
N GLU A 154 12.94 1.64 7.70
CA GLU A 154 13.14 0.29 8.19
C GLU A 154 14.24 -0.40 7.39
N PRO A 155 15.09 -1.19 8.05
CA PRO A 155 16.09 -2.00 7.39
C PRO A 155 15.42 -3.15 6.63
N ALA A 156 15.80 -3.33 5.37
CA ALA A 156 15.27 -4.39 4.53
C ALA A 156 16.36 -5.04 3.67
N ARG A 157 16.26 -6.36 3.54
CA ARG A 157 17.09 -7.12 2.60
C ARG A 157 16.44 -7.10 1.22
N LEU A 158 17.21 -6.68 0.22
CA LEU A 158 16.81 -6.69 -1.18
C LEU A 158 16.94 -8.10 -1.76
N VAL A 159 15.88 -8.60 -2.40
CA VAL A 159 15.92 -9.83 -3.18
C VAL A 159 15.46 -9.53 -4.61
N LEU A 160 16.36 -9.63 -5.58
CA LEU A 160 16.01 -9.41 -6.98
C LEU A 160 15.32 -10.64 -7.57
N LEU A 161 14.32 -10.40 -8.42
CA LEU A 161 13.64 -11.46 -9.17
C LEU A 161 14.65 -12.15 -10.08
N GLU A 162 15.35 -11.33 -10.87
CA GLU A 162 16.40 -11.70 -11.80
C GLU A 162 17.66 -10.83 -11.59
N GLY A 163 18.83 -11.34 -11.97
CA GLY A 163 20.09 -10.61 -11.87
C GLY A 163 20.76 -10.61 -10.49
N LYS A 164 21.98 -10.07 -10.45
CA LYS A 164 22.83 -10.01 -9.24
C LYS A 164 22.92 -8.60 -8.64
N GLU A 165 22.68 -7.58 -9.42
CA GLU A 165 22.70 -6.18 -9.00
C GLU A 165 21.84 -5.33 -9.92
N VAL A 166 21.40 -4.16 -9.43
CA VAL A 166 20.68 -3.16 -10.24
C VAL A 166 21.67 -2.08 -10.65
N ALA A 167 21.92 -1.92 -11.94
CA ALA A 167 22.86 -0.91 -12.44
C ALA A 167 22.25 0.51 -12.38
N VAL A 168 23.11 1.52 -12.54
CA VAL A 168 22.68 2.93 -12.57
C VAL A 168 21.89 3.18 -13.86
N GLY A 169 20.67 3.70 -13.74
CA GLY A 169 19.79 3.96 -14.88
C GLY A 169 18.83 2.81 -15.22
N ASP A 170 18.98 1.66 -14.54
CA ASP A 170 18.14 0.48 -14.77
C ASP A 170 16.99 0.38 -13.77
N HIS A 171 16.06 -0.52 -14.07
CA HIS A 171 14.95 -0.91 -13.23
C HIS A 171 14.95 -2.43 -13.00
N ALA A 172 14.32 -2.87 -11.92
CA ALA A 172 14.22 -4.29 -11.61
C ALA A 172 12.99 -4.61 -10.77
N LEU A 173 12.41 -5.79 -10.97
CA LEU A 173 11.46 -6.36 -10.04
C LEU A 173 12.18 -6.97 -8.85
N ALA A 174 11.74 -6.63 -7.64
CA ALA A 174 12.40 -7.05 -6.42
C ALA A 174 11.41 -7.26 -5.28
N GLN A 175 11.90 -7.96 -4.26
CA GLN A 175 11.22 -8.19 -3.00
C GLN A 175 12.06 -7.60 -1.87
N PHE A 176 11.47 -6.73 -1.07
CA PHE A 176 12.05 -6.29 0.19
C PHE A 176 11.61 -7.19 1.34
N ARG A 177 12.57 -7.70 2.08
CA ARG A 177 12.36 -8.47 3.31
C ARG A 177 12.79 -7.63 4.49
N PHE A 178 11.83 -7.00 5.14
CA PHE A 178 12.04 -6.11 6.28
C PHE A 178 12.34 -6.90 7.56
N GLU A 179 13.16 -6.33 8.43
CA GLU A 179 13.42 -6.89 9.76
C GLU A 179 12.18 -6.77 10.65
N HIS A 180 11.53 -5.59 10.61
CA HIS A 180 10.27 -5.30 11.28
C HIS A 180 9.12 -5.14 10.27
N PRO A 181 7.86 -5.45 10.64
CA PRO A 181 6.72 -5.26 9.74
C PRO A 181 6.52 -3.78 9.37
N VAL A 182 6.23 -3.51 8.11
CA VAL A 182 5.89 -2.17 7.58
C VAL A 182 4.45 -2.15 7.06
N TYR A 183 3.77 -1.03 7.25
CA TYR A 183 2.43 -0.85 6.71
C TYR A 183 2.48 0.00 5.44
N VAL A 184 2.27 -0.67 4.31
CA VAL A 184 2.30 -0.09 2.96
C VAL A 184 1.08 -0.57 2.19
N LEU A 185 0.62 0.19 1.21
CA LEU A 185 -0.37 -0.29 0.23
C LEU A 185 0.25 -0.37 -1.17
N ALA A 186 -0.42 -1.10 -2.06
CA ALA A 186 -0.10 -1.05 -3.48
C ALA A 186 -0.12 0.40 -3.97
N GLY A 187 0.82 0.75 -4.86
CA GLY A 187 0.98 2.10 -5.39
C GLY A 187 1.81 3.05 -4.52
N ASP A 188 2.15 2.68 -3.28
CA ASP A 188 3.01 3.50 -2.44
C ASP A 188 4.43 3.61 -3.02
N ARG A 189 5.03 4.80 -2.89
CA ARG A 189 6.41 5.05 -3.31
C ARG A 189 7.36 4.94 -2.11
N LEU A 190 8.48 4.28 -2.34
CA LEU A 190 9.55 4.05 -1.38
C LEU A 190 10.82 4.78 -1.83
N VAL A 191 11.62 5.23 -0.86
CA VAL A 191 12.96 5.76 -1.11
C VAL A 191 13.98 4.81 -0.51
N ILE A 192 14.90 4.33 -1.33
CA ILE A 192 15.91 3.35 -0.94
C ILE A 192 17.24 4.08 -0.78
N ARG A 193 17.79 4.03 0.43
CA ARG A 193 19.09 4.59 0.76
C ARG A 193 20.07 3.47 1.10
N ASP A 194 21.35 3.80 1.03
CA ASP A 194 22.38 2.91 1.51
C ASP A 194 22.29 2.71 3.04
N TRP A 195 22.99 1.71 3.56
CA TRP A 195 22.93 1.39 4.99
C TRP A 195 23.32 2.55 5.91
N SER A 196 24.26 3.39 5.48
CA SER A 196 24.73 4.55 6.25
C SER A 196 23.83 5.79 6.11
N GLU A 197 22.75 5.69 5.32
CA GLU A 197 21.82 6.78 5.00
C GLU A 197 22.50 8.03 4.43
N THR A 198 23.68 7.88 3.83
CA THR A 198 24.43 9.00 3.24
C THR A 198 23.95 9.31 1.84
N VAL A 199 23.47 8.29 1.11
CA VAL A 199 23.09 8.42 -0.30
C VAL A 199 21.75 7.77 -0.60
N THR A 200 20.99 8.41 -1.49
CA THR A 200 19.80 7.79 -2.11
C THR A 200 20.23 6.98 -3.31
N LEU A 201 19.87 5.69 -3.32
CA LEU A 201 20.25 4.74 -4.36
C LEU A 201 19.15 4.55 -5.40
N ALA A 202 17.90 4.39 -4.96
CA ALA A 202 16.79 4.06 -5.85
C ALA A 202 15.45 4.57 -5.31
N GLY A 203 14.47 4.67 -6.20
CA GLY A 203 13.05 4.71 -5.86
C GLY A 203 12.45 3.31 -5.95
N GLY A 204 11.33 3.10 -5.27
CA GLY A 204 10.54 1.87 -5.36
C GLY A 204 9.07 2.19 -5.47
N LEU A 205 8.34 1.38 -6.23
CA LEU A 205 6.88 1.36 -6.28
C LEU A 205 6.39 0.04 -5.70
N VAL A 206 5.56 0.09 -4.66
CA VAL A 206 4.94 -1.10 -4.08
C VAL A 206 3.90 -1.64 -5.06
N ILE A 207 4.08 -2.91 -5.44
CA ILE A 207 3.10 -3.62 -6.29
C ILE A 207 2.25 -4.53 -5.42
N ASP A 208 2.90 -5.35 -4.61
CA ASP A 208 2.25 -6.29 -3.70
C ASP A 208 2.69 -6.00 -2.25
N PRO A 209 1.82 -5.37 -1.44
CA PRO A 209 2.13 -5.00 -0.07
C PRO A 209 2.22 -6.18 0.89
N GLN A 210 1.69 -7.36 0.55
CA GLN A 210 1.59 -8.52 1.44
C GLN A 210 2.12 -9.81 0.79
N SER A 211 3.24 -9.68 0.06
CA SER A 211 3.86 -10.80 -0.63
C SER A 211 4.43 -11.86 0.32
N ARG A 212 4.56 -13.09 -0.19
CA ARG A 212 5.13 -14.24 0.51
C ARG A 212 6.58 -14.47 0.08
N ARG A 213 7.40 -14.95 1.02
CA ARG A 213 8.81 -15.30 0.74
C ARG A 213 8.94 -16.45 -0.26
N ARG A 214 8.02 -17.42 -0.20
CA ARG A 214 7.94 -18.55 -1.14
C ARG A 214 7.06 -18.13 -2.30
N GLY A 215 7.41 -18.54 -3.51
CA GLY A 215 6.64 -18.20 -4.71
C GLY A 215 7.00 -16.85 -5.35
N PHE A 216 7.99 -16.12 -4.83
CA PHE A 216 8.44 -14.86 -5.46
C PHE A 216 8.89 -15.03 -6.92
N ARG A 217 9.47 -16.20 -7.25
CA ARG A 217 9.87 -16.57 -8.62
C ARG A 217 8.85 -17.47 -9.33
N ALA A 218 7.65 -17.61 -8.79
CA ALA A 218 6.59 -18.33 -9.48
C ALA A 218 6.09 -17.50 -10.65
N GLU A 219 5.68 -18.16 -11.73
CA GLU A 219 5.23 -17.50 -12.95
C GLU A 219 4.08 -16.52 -12.70
N ALA A 220 3.09 -16.94 -11.90
CA ALA A 220 1.95 -16.11 -11.55
C ALA A 220 2.35 -14.82 -10.79
N GLN A 221 3.39 -14.87 -9.94
CA GLN A 221 3.88 -13.67 -9.25
C GLN A 221 4.63 -12.76 -10.22
N ARG A 222 5.46 -13.32 -11.10
CA ARG A 222 6.14 -12.55 -12.15
C ARG A 222 5.15 -11.82 -13.04
N GLU A 223 4.13 -12.53 -13.52
CA GLU A 223 3.09 -11.96 -14.38
C GLU A 223 2.35 -10.80 -13.69
N LEU A 224 1.99 -10.96 -12.41
CA LEU A 224 1.41 -9.88 -11.61
C LEU A 224 2.30 -8.64 -11.59
N LEU A 225 3.58 -8.84 -11.26
CA LEU A 225 4.54 -7.75 -11.15
C LEU A 225 4.74 -7.03 -12.49
N GLU A 226 4.90 -7.76 -13.59
CA GLU A 226 5.10 -7.17 -14.92
C GLU A 226 3.85 -6.41 -15.41
N ARG A 227 2.65 -6.98 -15.27
CA ARG A 227 1.39 -6.33 -15.68
C ARG A 227 1.13 -5.04 -14.90
N CYS A 228 1.37 -5.07 -13.59
CA CYS A 228 1.15 -3.91 -12.71
C CYS A 228 2.17 -2.79 -12.90
N THR A 229 3.34 -3.08 -13.48
CA THR A 229 4.30 -2.02 -13.87
C THR A 229 3.91 -1.32 -15.16
N THR A 230 3.35 -2.07 -16.11
CA THR A 230 3.05 -1.55 -17.46
C THR A 230 1.72 -0.81 -17.49
N SER A 231 0.71 -1.30 -16.76
CA SER A 231 -0.62 -0.73 -16.77
C SER A 231 -0.98 -0.11 -15.44
N SER A 232 -1.68 1.03 -15.52
CA SER A 232 -2.27 1.66 -14.36
C SER A 232 -3.76 1.41 -14.18
N CYS A 233 -4.34 0.55 -15.01
CA CYS A 233 -5.77 0.27 -15.06
C CYS A 233 -6.22 -0.65 -13.90
N PRO A 234 -7.36 -0.37 -13.24
CA PRO A 234 -7.96 -1.25 -12.25
C PRO A 234 -8.22 -2.68 -12.74
N THR A 235 -8.73 -2.85 -13.97
CA THR A 235 -9.03 -4.16 -14.57
C THR A 235 -7.78 -5.02 -14.72
N VAL A 236 -6.70 -4.44 -15.24
CA VAL A 236 -5.41 -5.14 -15.39
C VAL A 236 -4.81 -5.53 -14.04
N TRP A 237 -4.96 -4.68 -13.01
CA TRP A 237 -4.49 -5.02 -11.67
C TRP A 237 -5.32 -6.17 -11.07
N MET A 238 -6.65 -6.09 -11.21
CA MET A 238 -7.59 -7.09 -10.68
C MET A 238 -7.39 -8.47 -11.32
N SER A 239 -7.42 -8.56 -12.65
CA SER A 239 -7.19 -9.81 -13.38
C SER A 239 -5.84 -10.44 -13.03
N ALA A 240 -4.77 -9.63 -12.97
CA ALA A 240 -3.45 -10.12 -12.59
C ALA A 240 -3.40 -10.65 -11.14
N PHE A 241 -4.11 -10.00 -10.22
CA PHE A 241 -4.21 -10.44 -8.82
C PHE A 241 -5.01 -11.74 -8.69
N LEU A 242 -6.11 -11.87 -9.43
CA LEU A 242 -6.96 -13.06 -9.45
C LEU A 242 -6.29 -14.26 -10.11
N LYS A 243 -5.49 -14.08 -11.17
CA LYS A 243 -4.69 -15.18 -11.73
C LYS A 243 -3.75 -15.81 -10.69
N ARG A 244 -3.16 -14.98 -9.83
CA ARG A 244 -2.29 -15.45 -8.74
C ARG A 244 -3.08 -16.17 -7.64
N ASP A 245 -4.07 -15.50 -7.04
CA ASP A 245 -4.74 -15.97 -5.82
C ASP A 245 -5.97 -16.87 -6.10
N GLY A 246 -6.47 -16.84 -7.33
CA GLY A 246 -7.64 -17.57 -7.81
C GLY A 246 -8.96 -16.95 -7.39
N ALA A 247 -9.19 -16.85 -6.08
CA ALA A 247 -10.43 -16.36 -5.50
C ALA A 247 -10.15 -15.46 -4.29
N VAL A 248 -10.75 -14.27 -4.28
CA VAL A 248 -10.50 -13.26 -3.24
C VAL A 248 -11.82 -12.60 -2.87
N LYS A 249 -11.99 -12.24 -1.60
CA LYS A 249 -13.16 -11.47 -1.17
C LYS A 249 -13.09 -10.04 -1.73
N ARG A 250 -14.23 -9.49 -2.15
CA ARG A 250 -14.33 -8.12 -2.70
C ARG A 250 -13.68 -7.08 -1.77
N ASP A 251 -13.97 -7.17 -0.47
CA ASP A 251 -13.38 -6.30 0.55
C ASP A 251 -11.85 -6.42 0.61
N GLU A 252 -11.31 -7.62 0.47
CA GLU A 252 -9.86 -7.83 0.52
C GLU A 252 -9.16 -7.26 -0.72
N LEU A 253 -9.76 -7.46 -1.89
CA LEU A 253 -9.31 -6.87 -3.14
C LEU A 253 -9.28 -5.34 -3.05
N LEU A 254 -10.35 -4.74 -2.51
CA LEU A 254 -10.41 -3.30 -2.24
C LEU A 254 -9.34 -2.85 -1.27
N ARG A 255 -9.13 -3.55 -0.14
CA ARG A 255 -8.13 -3.17 0.87
C ARG A 255 -6.71 -3.14 0.34
N GLN A 256 -6.36 -4.11 -0.50
CA GLN A 256 -5.00 -4.26 -1.02
C GLN A 256 -4.75 -3.40 -2.27
N SER A 257 -5.80 -2.93 -2.94
CA SER A 257 -5.68 -2.12 -4.14
C SER A 257 -5.22 -0.69 -3.85
N ARG A 258 -4.73 -0.02 -4.90
CA ARG A 258 -4.42 1.42 -4.90
C ARG A 258 -5.59 2.29 -5.39
N PHE A 259 -6.76 1.69 -5.57
CA PHE A 259 -7.92 2.31 -6.19
C PHE A 259 -9.04 2.56 -5.17
N GLY A 260 -9.96 3.47 -5.50
CA GLY A 260 -11.16 3.69 -4.71
C GLY A 260 -12.22 2.62 -4.96
N GLU A 261 -13.29 2.65 -4.16
CA GLU A 261 -14.42 1.72 -4.28
C GLU A 261 -15.07 1.79 -5.67
N ARG A 262 -15.39 3.00 -6.13
CA ARG A 262 -16.01 3.23 -7.43
C ARG A 262 -15.17 2.71 -8.61
N ASP A 263 -13.87 2.93 -8.57
CA ASP A 263 -12.96 2.48 -9.63
C ASP A 263 -12.94 0.95 -9.72
N MET A 264 -13.00 0.26 -8.57
CA MET A 264 -13.03 -1.19 -8.50
C MET A 264 -14.40 -1.75 -8.91
N GLU A 265 -15.49 -1.10 -8.53
CA GLU A 265 -16.84 -1.46 -8.99
C GLU A 265 -16.96 -1.37 -10.51
N SER A 266 -16.53 -0.25 -11.09
CA SER A 266 -16.49 -0.10 -12.55
C SER A 266 -15.59 -1.13 -13.22
N ALA A 267 -14.48 -1.51 -12.59
CA ALA A 267 -13.61 -2.57 -13.11
C ALA A 267 -14.32 -3.93 -13.14
N LEU A 268 -15.01 -4.29 -12.04
CA LEU A 268 -15.76 -5.54 -11.91
C LEU A 268 -16.88 -5.67 -12.93
N GLU A 269 -17.52 -4.56 -13.31
CA GLU A 269 -18.58 -4.56 -14.32
C GLU A 269 -18.03 -4.66 -15.75
N SER A 270 -16.81 -4.17 -15.98
CA SER A 270 -16.21 -4.08 -17.32
C SER A 270 -15.38 -5.30 -17.75
N ASP A 271 -14.95 -6.12 -16.80
CA ASP A 271 -13.97 -7.18 -17.03
C ASP A 271 -14.69 -8.53 -17.19
N GLU A 272 -14.81 -9.01 -18.42
CA GLU A 272 -15.46 -10.29 -18.74
C GLU A 272 -14.68 -11.50 -18.19
N ASP A 273 -13.38 -11.35 -17.92
CA ASP A 273 -12.53 -12.41 -17.39
C ASP A 273 -12.69 -12.58 -15.86
N VAL A 274 -13.53 -11.75 -15.22
CA VAL A 274 -13.70 -11.73 -13.77
C VAL A 274 -15.16 -11.96 -13.40
N LEU A 275 -15.41 -12.94 -12.52
CA LEU A 275 -16.75 -13.27 -12.03
C LEU A 275 -16.93 -12.79 -10.59
N ALA A 276 -18.00 -12.04 -10.35
CA ALA A 276 -18.45 -11.66 -9.02
C ALA A 276 -19.51 -12.66 -8.51
N LEU A 277 -19.14 -13.49 -7.54
CA LEU A 277 -20.01 -14.50 -6.91
C LEU A 277 -20.29 -14.10 -5.46
N GLY A 278 -21.34 -13.31 -5.24
CA GLY A 278 -21.68 -12.76 -3.93
C GLY A 278 -20.57 -11.84 -3.40
N ASP A 279 -19.92 -12.26 -2.31
CA ASP A 279 -18.79 -11.56 -1.69
C ASP A 279 -17.43 -11.92 -2.29
N TRP A 280 -17.39 -12.91 -3.18
CA TRP A 280 -16.16 -13.38 -3.82
C TRP A 280 -16.01 -12.81 -5.22
N VAL A 281 -14.76 -12.55 -5.58
CA VAL A 281 -14.32 -12.22 -6.93
C VAL A 281 -13.36 -13.33 -7.35
N VAL A 282 -13.63 -13.95 -8.49
CA VAL A 282 -12.88 -15.09 -8.99
C VAL A 282 -12.50 -14.88 -10.46
N ASP A 283 -11.37 -15.45 -10.84
CA ASP A 283 -10.98 -15.55 -12.25
C ASP A 283 -11.93 -16.52 -12.98
N ALA A 284 -12.47 -16.10 -14.14
CA ALA A 284 -13.50 -16.85 -14.87
C ALA A 284 -12.99 -18.20 -15.39
N GLU A 285 -11.77 -18.23 -15.95
CA GLU A 285 -11.14 -19.44 -16.47
C GLU A 285 -10.92 -20.46 -15.34
N ARG A 286 -10.38 -20.00 -14.22
CA ARG A 286 -10.11 -20.85 -13.06
C ARG A 286 -11.39 -21.34 -12.37
N TRP A 287 -12.44 -20.52 -12.36
CA TRP A 287 -13.75 -20.93 -11.87
C TRP A 287 -14.34 -22.04 -12.73
N GLN A 288 -14.29 -21.89 -14.06
CA GLN A 288 -14.75 -22.92 -14.99
C GLN A 288 -13.96 -24.21 -14.82
N GLN A 289 -12.63 -24.13 -14.70
CA GLN A 289 -11.79 -25.29 -14.46
C GLN A 289 -12.15 -25.99 -13.14
N ALA A 290 -12.33 -25.25 -12.05
CA ALA A 290 -12.72 -25.82 -10.75
C ALA A 290 -14.11 -26.47 -10.80
N HIS A 291 -15.04 -25.87 -11.55
CA HIS A 291 -16.37 -26.44 -11.79
C HIS A 291 -16.28 -27.77 -12.56
N ASP A 292 -15.48 -27.82 -13.63
CA ASP A 292 -15.30 -29.01 -14.45
C ASP A 292 -14.58 -30.12 -13.68
N GLU A 293 -13.58 -29.79 -12.86
CA GLU A 293 -12.89 -30.72 -11.97
C GLU A 293 -13.84 -31.30 -10.91
N ALA A 294 -14.70 -30.48 -10.31
CA ALA A 294 -15.71 -30.93 -9.35
C ALA A 294 -16.74 -31.85 -10.01
N ALA A 295 -17.23 -31.50 -11.20
CA ALA A 295 -18.14 -32.34 -11.97
C ALA A 295 -17.51 -33.69 -12.31
N ALA A 296 -16.25 -33.68 -12.78
CA ALA A 296 -15.51 -34.90 -13.08
C ALA A 296 -15.28 -35.79 -11.85
N MET A 297 -15.04 -35.19 -10.68
CA MET A 297 -14.89 -35.92 -9.41
C MET A 297 -16.20 -36.57 -8.98
N ILE A 298 -17.33 -35.86 -9.09
CA ILE A 298 -18.66 -36.38 -8.81
C ILE A 298 -19.00 -37.53 -9.75
N ASP A 299 -18.74 -37.36 -11.04
CA ASP A 299 -18.96 -38.40 -12.05
C ASP A 299 -18.09 -39.64 -11.82
N ALA A 300 -16.84 -39.45 -11.38
CA ALA A 300 -15.94 -40.55 -11.04
C ALA A 300 -16.44 -41.34 -9.81
N GLU A 301 -16.90 -40.64 -8.77
CA GLU A 301 -17.45 -41.25 -7.57
C GLU A 301 -18.76 -42.01 -7.86
N HIS A 302 -19.67 -41.45 -8.67
CA HIS A 302 -20.89 -42.15 -9.10
C HIS A 302 -20.60 -43.37 -9.98
N LYS A 303 -19.54 -43.34 -10.79
CA LYS A 303 -19.10 -44.52 -11.55
C LYS A 303 -18.51 -45.62 -10.64
N ALA A 304 -17.77 -45.23 -9.60
CA ALA A 304 -17.18 -46.16 -8.65
C ALA A 304 -18.20 -46.75 -7.65
N HIS A 305 -19.20 -45.95 -7.27
CA HIS A 305 -20.23 -46.29 -6.30
C HIS A 305 -21.65 -45.95 -6.80
N PRO A 306 -22.19 -46.67 -7.81
CA PRO A 306 -23.52 -46.38 -8.38
C PRO A 306 -24.68 -46.50 -7.39
N GLU A 307 -24.46 -47.24 -6.29
CA GLU A 307 -25.42 -47.42 -5.21
C GLU A 307 -25.60 -46.20 -4.30
N ARG A 308 -24.68 -45.23 -4.36
CA ARG A 308 -24.74 -44.01 -3.56
C ARG A 308 -25.57 -42.95 -4.31
N PRO A 309 -26.55 -42.30 -3.65
CA PRO A 309 -27.38 -41.28 -4.29
C PRO A 309 -26.64 -39.95 -4.55
N GLY A 310 -25.41 -39.80 -4.05
CA GLY A 310 -24.62 -38.57 -4.15
C GLY A 310 -23.25 -38.68 -3.49
N VAL A 311 -22.41 -37.69 -3.74
CA VAL A 311 -21.16 -37.47 -3.00
C VAL A 311 -21.47 -36.71 -1.71
N ALA A 312 -20.94 -37.17 -0.57
CA ALA A 312 -21.03 -36.42 0.68
C ALA A 312 -20.11 -35.20 0.62
N LEU A 313 -20.69 -34.00 0.69
CA LEU A 313 -19.99 -32.70 0.75
C LEU A 313 -19.50 -32.38 2.16
#